data_AF-A0A9W4I0B6-F1
#
_entry.id   AF-A0A9W4I0B6-F1
#
_cell.length_a   1.000
_cell.length_b   1.000
_cell.length_c   1.000
_cell.angle_alpha   90.00
_cell.angle_beta   90.00
_cell.angle_gamma   90.00
#
_symmetry.space_group_name_H-M   'P 1'
#
loop_
_entity.id
_entity.type
_entity.pdbx_description
1 polymer ?
#
loop_
_entity_poly.entity_id
_entity_poly.type
_entity_poly.pdbx_seq_one_letter_code
_entity_poly.pdbx_strand_id
1 'polypeptide(L)'
;MGGGSFDNGSSGDHPKLVATLLSSGFINADQVTSWLLIAMVLSFILVQNRQGKTRLAKWYSPYSKVKLKGEVHRLVAPRDQKYQSNFVEFRRSTKVIYRRYAGLFFCVCVDANDNELAYLEAIHFFVEVLDQFFGNVCELDLVFNFYKVYAILDEVFLAGEIQETSKQVVLTRLEHLDKLE
;
A
#
# COMPACT_ATOMS: atom_id res chain seq x y z
N MET A 1 2.36 -45.46 14.92
CA MET A 1 2.98 -44.61 13.90
C MET A 1 2.11 -43.39 13.74
N GLY A 2 2.34 -42.35 14.55
CA GLY A 2 1.59 -41.09 14.48
C GLY A 2 2.24 -40.18 13.46
N GLY A 3 1.57 -39.95 12.33
CA GLY A 3 1.97 -38.93 11.36
C GLY A 3 1.48 -37.57 11.85
N GLY A 4 2.42 -36.75 12.32
CA GLY A 4 2.17 -35.36 12.67
C GLY A 4 1.95 -34.51 11.41
N SER A 5 0.88 -33.72 11.45
CA SER A 5 0.48 -32.73 10.46
C SER A 5 1.60 -31.76 10.13
N PHE A 6 1.88 -31.56 8.84
CA PHE A 6 2.59 -30.38 8.36
C PHE A 6 1.56 -29.25 8.27
N ASP A 7 1.48 -28.42 9.31
CA ASP A 7 0.73 -27.18 9.27
C ASP A 7 1.47 -26.18 8.35
N ASN A 8 0.79 -25.74 7.31
CA ASN A 8 1.21 -24.63 6.45
C ASN A 8 1.32 -23.36 7.31
N GLY A 9 2.56 -22.96 7.60
CA GLY A 9 2.88 -21.72 8.31
C GLY A 9 2.19 -20.53 7.64
N SER A 10 1.30 -19.91 8.39
CA SER A 10 0.62 -18.68 8.01
C SER A 10 1.63 -17.56 7.77
N SER A 11 1.46 -16.80 6.69
CA SER A 11 2.28 -15.64 6.30
C SER A 11 2.38 -14.51 7.34
N GLY A 12 1.80 -14.67 8.53
CA GLY A 12 1.89 -13.76 9.68
C GLY A 12 3.01 -14.07 10.68
N ASP A 13 3.82 -15.11 10.46
CA ASP A 13 4.84 -15.54 11.44
C ASP A 13 6.24 -14.92 11.25
N HIS A 14 6.45 -14.17 10.16
CA HIS A 14 7.74 -13.54 9.89
C HIS A 14 8.18 -12.52 10.96
N PRO A 15 7.32 -11.64 11.51
CA PRO A 15 7.73 -10.71 12.57
C PRO A 15 8.11 -11.42 13.86
N LYS A 16 7.43 -12.53 14.19
CA LYS A 16 7.73 -13.36 15.37
C LYS A 16 9.04 -14.11 15.21
N LEU A 17 9.34 -14.60 14.01
CA LEU A 17 10.61 -15.26 13.71
C LEU A 17 11.79 -14.27 13.83
N VAL A 18 11.64 -13.05 13.33
CA VAL A 18 12.68 -12.00 13.43
C VAL A 18 12.91 -11.59 14.90
N ALA A 19 11.84 -11.41 15.69
CA ALA A 19 11.93 -11.12 17.12
C ALA A 19 12.61 -12.27 17.90
N THR A 20 12.34 -13.52 17.51
CA THR A 20 12.97 -14.71 18.12
C THR A 20 14.45 -14.81 17.75
N LEU A 21 14.82 -14.49 16.51
CA LEU A 21 16.21 -14.51 16.01
C LEU A 21 17.07 -13.35 16.56
N LEU A 22 16.46 -12.19 16.83
CA LEU A 22 17.06 -11.07 17.58
C LEU A 22 17.35 -11.47 19.03
N SER A 23 16.36 -12.08 19.70
CA SER A 23 16.47 -12.54 21.09
C SER A 23 17.54 -13.62 21.26
N SER A 24 17.74 -14.47 20.25
CA SER A 24 18.76 -15.52 20.23
C SER A 24 20.16 -15.04 19.80
N GLY A 25 20.34 -13.75 19.48
CA GLY A 25 21.63 -13.17 19.10
C GLY A 25 22.16 -13.61 17.74
N PHE A 26 21.32 -14.21 16.89
CA PHE A 26 21.73 -14.78 15.60
C PHE A 26 21.94 -13.72 14.50
N ILE A 27 21.40 -12.51 14.70
CA ILE A 27 21.44 -11.38 13.75
C ILE A 27 21.64 -10.05 14.52
N ASN A 28 22.48 -9.16 13.99
CA ASN A 28 22.73 -7.83 14.56
C ASN A 28 21.65 -6.81 14.14
N ALA A 29 21.51 -5.70 14.89
CA ALA A 29 20.54 -4.64 14.60
C ALA A 29 20.68 -4.04 13.18
N ASP A 30 21.91 -3.91 12.67
CA ASP A 30 22.18 -3.47 11.29
C ASP A 30 21.80 -4.51 10.23
N GLN A 31 21.87 -5.81 10.56
CA GLN A 31 21.31 -6.84 9.69
C GLN A 31 19.79 -6.79 9.74
N VAL A 32 19.19 -6.63 10.91
CA VAL A 32 17.74 -6.57 11.07
C VAL A 32 17.13 -5.40 10.31
N THR A 33 17.76 -4.21 10.30
CA THR A 33 17.32 -3.08 9.46
C THR A 33 17.48 -3.39 7.98
N SER A 34 18.56 -4.05 7.56
CA SER A 34 18.73 -4.50 6.17
C SER A 34 17.70 -5.58 5.77
N TRP A 35 17.34 -6.49 6.66
CA TRP A 35 16.33 -7.53 6.44
C TRP A 35 14.90 -6.98 6.49
N LEU A 36 14.60 -6.02 7.38
CA LEU A 36 13.34 -5.26 7.39
C LEU A 36 13.18 -4.41 6.12
N LEU A 37 14.26 -3.82 5.61
CA LEU A 37 14.27 -3.10 4.33
C LEU A 37 14.00 -4.03 3.13
N ILE A 38 14.45 -5.28 3.21
CA ILE A 38 14.22 -6.32 2.20
C ILE A 38 12.82 -6.95 2.35
N ALA A 39 12.24 -6.93 3.55
CA ALA A 39 10.96 -7.55 3.87
C ALA A 39 9.75 -6.59 3.79
N MET A 40 9.93 -5.33 3.35
CA MET A 40 8.78 -4.45 3.15
C MET A 40 8.00 -4.86 1.91
N VAL A 41 6.89 -5.53 2.20
CA VAL A 41 5.86 -6.07 1.30
C VAL A 41 5.33 -4.99 0.36
N LEU A 42 5.01 -3.81 0.91
CA LEU A 42 4.61 -2.64 0.14
C LEU A 42 5.79 -1.70 -0.12
N SER A 43 6.08 -1.43 -1.38
CA SER A 43 7.15 -0.51 -1.78
C SER A 43 6.70 0.95 -1.78
N PHE A 44 5.58 1.25 -2.42
CA PHE A 44 5.01 2.61 -2.50
C PHE A 44 3.53 2.59 -2.87
N ILE A 45 2.84 3.67 -2.50
CA ILE A 45 1.49 4.02 -2.94
C ILE A 45 1.57 5.33 -3.71
N LEU A 46 0.95 5.36 -4.88
CA LEU A 46 1.00 6.50 -5.78
C LEU A 46 -0.38 6.77 -6.37
N VAL A 47 -0.83 8.03 -6.33
CA VAL A 47 -2.03 8.49 -7.02
C VAL A 47 -1.63 9.50 -8.07
N GLN A 48 -1.97 9.23 -9.33
CA GLN A 48 -1.66 10.11 -10.47
C GLN A 48 -2.90 10.41 -11.29
N ASN A 49 -2.97 11.60 -11.85
CA ASN A 49 -4.00 11.92 -12.82
C ASN A 49 -3.63 11.45 -14.25
N ARG A 50 -4.56 11.61 -15.19
CA ARG A 50 -4.34 11.36 -16.63
C ARG A 50 -3.17 12.10 -17.26
N GLN A 51 -2.75 13.24 -16.70
CA GLN A 51 -1.62 14.03 -17.18
C GLN A 51 -0.28 13.63 -16.53
N GLY A 52 -0.28 12.64 -15.64
CA GLY A 52 0.92 12.21 -14.91
C GLY A 52 1.28 13.07 -13.71
N LYS A 53 0.42 14.03 -13.34
CA LYS A 53 0.60 14.81 -12.10
C LYS A 53 0.27 13.93 -10.91
N THR A 54 1.24 13.82 -10.01
CA THR A 54 1.08 13.09 -8.75
C THR A 54 0.24 13.89 -7.76
N ARG A 55 -0.81 13.27 -7.22
CA ARG A 55 -1.69 13.83 -6.18
C ARG A 55 -1.30 13.33 -4.79
N LEU A 56 -0.90 12.07 -4.71
CA LEU A 56 -0.42 11.45 -3.48
C LEU A 56 0.77 10.54 -3.79
N ALA A 57 1.78 10.53 -2.92
CA ALA A 57 2.91 9.62 -3.02
C ALA A 57 3.45 9.26 -1.63
N LYS A 58 3.15 8.05 -1.16
CA LYS A 58 3.72 7.49 0.06
C LYS A 58 4.77 6.45 -0.32
N TRP A 59 5.96 6.58 0.26
CA TRP A 59 7.09 5.69 0.02
C TRP A 59 7.39 4.96 1.31
N TYR A 60 7.37 3.62 1.25
CA TYR A 60 7.75 2.78 2.38
C TYR A 60 9.21 2.36 2.24
N SER A 61 9.67 2.07 1.01
CA SER A 61 11.06 1.74 0.73
C SER A 61 11.88 2.93 0.18
N PRO A 62 13.18 3.05 0.55
CA PRO A 62 14.05 4.14 0.12
C PRO A 62 14.46 4.02 -1.36
N TYR A 63 13.58 4.43 -2.26
CA TYR A 63 13.85 4.45 -3.70
C TYR A 63 14.19 5.85 -4.26
N SER A 64 14.81 5.88 -5.45
CA SER A 64 14.99 7.11 -6.24
C SER A 64 13.64 7.65 -6.78
N LYS A 65 13.03 8.57 -6.01
CA LYS A 65 11.60 8.96 -6.09
C LYS A 65 11.16 9.58 -7.43
N VAL A 66 12.06 10.24 -8.17
CA VAL A 66 11.67 11.05 -9.34
C VAL A 66 11.49 10.21 -10.60
N LYS A 67 12.39 9.24 -10.85
CA LYS A 67 12.34 8.41 -12.06
C LYS A 67 11.17 7.43 -12.05
N LEU A 68 10.87 6.88 -10.87
CA LEU A 68 9.80 5.90 -10.65
C LEU A 68 8.41 6.45 -10.96
N LYS A 69 8.08 7.68 -10.53
CA LYS A 69 6.76 8.28 -10.80
C LYS A 69 6.43 8.35 -12.28
N GLY A 70 7.41 8.75 -13.10
CA GLY A 70 7.22 8.81 -14.55
C GLY A 70 7.16 7.44 -15.21
N GLU A 71 7.92 6.46 -14.69
CA GLU A 71 7.92 5.07 -15.16
C GLU A 71 6.55 4.41 -14.93
N VAL A 72 6.02 4.51 -13.70
CA VAL A 72 4.69 4.00 -13.34
C VAL A 72 3.59 4.66 -14.16
N HIS A 73 3.65 5.97 -14.37
CA HIS A 73 2.65 6.66 -15.19
C HIS A 73 2.62 6.14 -16.62
N ARG A 74 3.79 6.03 -17.28
CA ARG A 74 3.87 5.52 -18.67
C ARG A 74 3.41 4.07 -18.78
N LEU A 75 3.58 3.29 -17.70
CA LEU A 75 3.16 1.90 -17.66
C LEU A 75 1.64 1.77 -17.53
N VAL A 76 1.00 2.60 -16.69
CA VAL A 76 -0.43 2.48 -16.36
C VAL A 76 -1.34 3.31 -17.27
N ALA A 77 -0.93 4.53 -17.64
CA ALA A 77 -1.77 5.47 -18.38
C ALA A 77 -2.28 5.00 -19.75
N PRO A 78 -1.50 4.28 -20.59
CA PRO A 78 -1.98 3.83 -21.90
C PRO A 78 -2.80 2.53 -21.82
N ARG A 79 -2.92 1.89 -20.64
CA ARG A 79 -3.60 0.61 -20.49
C ARG A 79 -5.12 0.79 -20.51
N ASP A 80 -5.80 -0.05 -21.28
CA ASP A 80 -7.26 -0.08 -21.32
C ASP A 80 -7.81 -0.94 -20.18
N GLN A 81 -8.61 -0.31 -19.31
CA GLN A 81 -9.24 -0.94 -18.15
C GLN A 81 -10.16 -2.12 -18.51
N LYS A 82 -10.70 -2.17 -19.73
CA LYS A 82 -11.66 -3.21 -20.16
C LYS A 82 -10.97 -4.48 -20.66
N TYR A 83 -9.78 -4.34 -21.24
CA TYR A 83 -9.09 -5.43 -21.93
C TYR A 83 -7.79 -5.86 -21.25
N GLN A 84 -7.32 -5.09 -20.26
CA GLN A 84 -6.07 -5.37 -19.57
C GLN A 84 -6.29 -5.59 -18.08
N SER A 85 -5.45 -6.45 -17.50
CA SER A 85 -5.48 -6.74 -16.06
C SER A 85 -5.04 -5.52 -15.23
N ASN A 86 -5.58 -5.44 -14.01
CA ASN A 86 -5.20 -4.50 -12.96
C ASN A 86 -3.80 -4.77 -12.39
N PHE A 87 -3.19 -5.89 -12.76
CA PHE A 87 -1.86 -6.31 -12.32
C PHE A 87 -0.86 -6.11 -13.44
N VAL A 88 0.25 -5.44 -13.12
CA VAL A 88 1.33 -5.18 -14.07
C VAL A 88 2.65 -5.58 -13.44
N GLU A 89 3.36 -6.50 -14.08
CA GLU A 89 4.72 -6.83 -13.67
C GLU A 89 5.61 -5.61 -13.79
N PHE A 90 6.35 -5.31 -12.73
CA PHE A 90 7.19 -4.13 -12.62
C PHE A 90 8.57 -4.54 -12.12
N ARG A 91 9.61 -4.42 -12.95
CA ARG A 91 10.96 -4.94 -12.64
C ARG A 91 10.94 -6.44 -12.28
N ARG A 92 12.09 -7.02 -11.93
CA ARG A 92 12.26 -8.49 -11.86
C ARG A 92 11.42 -9.19 -10.77
N SER A 93 11.08 -8.51 -9.68
CA SER A 93 10.44 -9.16 -8.51
C SER A 93 9.34 -8.32 -7.87
N THR A 94 8.84 -7.29 -8.54
CA THR A 94 7.75 -6.45 -8.01
C THR A 94 6.59 -6.40 -8.99
N LYS A 95 5.41 -6.09 -8.48
CA LYS A 95 4.19 -5.93 -9.26
C LYS A 95 3.53 -4.61 -8.88
N VAL A 96 3.01 -3.92 -9.89
CA VAL A 96 2.17 -2.74 -9.70
C VAL A 96 0.73 -3.15 -9.89
N ILE A 97 -0.04 -2.99 -8.82
CA ILE A 97 -1.48 -3.19 -8.77
C ILE A 97 -2.09 -1.81 -8.90
N TYR A 98 -2.99 -1.63 -9.86
CA TYR A 98 -3.62 -0.33 -10.06
C TYR A 98 -5.12 -0.46 -10.27
N ARG A 99 -5.84 0.62 -9.94
CA ARG A 99 -7.26 0.77 -10.24
C ARG A 99 -7.56 2.21 -10.63
N ARG A 100 -8.38 2.37 -11.67
CA ARG A 100 -8.79 3.69 -12.16
C ARG A 100 -10.11 4.11 -11.53
N TYR A 101 -10.12 5.28 -10.90
CA TYR A 101 -11.32 5.94 -10.38
C TYR A 101 -11.43 7.33 -11.02
N ALA A 102 -12.51 7.56 -11.77
CA ALA A 102 -12.70 8.78 -12.55
C ALA A 102 -11.44 9.15 -13.38
N GLY A 103 -10.81 10.30 -13.11
CA GLY A 103 -9.60 10.78 -13.78
C GLY A 103 -8.28 10.33 -13.15
N LEU A 104 -8.33 9.58 -12.06
CA LEU A 104 -7.19 9.20 -11.23
C LEU A 104 -6.84 7.73 -11.34
N PHE A 105 -5.54 7.44 -11.27
CA PHE A 105 -4.96 6.12 -11.19
C PHE A 105 -4.37 5.94 -9.79
N PHE A 106 -4.94 5.00 -9.05
CA PHE A 106 -4.43 4.57 -7.75
C PHE A 106 -3.55 3.36 -7.99
N CYS A 107 -2.27 3.48 -7.66
CA CYS A 107 -1.24 2.49 -7.94
C CYS A 107 -0.54 2.11 -6.64
N VAL A 108 -0.33 0.82 -6.46
CA VAL A 108 0.32 0.23 -5.31
C VAL A 108 1.38 -0.73 -5.82
N CYS A 109 2.60 -0.65 -5.30
CA CYS A 109 3.68 -1.53 -5.69
C CYS A 109 3.98 -2.52 -4.57
N VAL A 110 3.89 -3.81 -4.90
CA VAL A 110 4.06 -4.94 -3.97
C VAL A 110 5.11 -5.91 -4.49
N ASP A 111 5.52 -6.87 -3.67
CA ASP A 111 6.35 -7.98 -4.10
C ASP A 111 5.56 -8.93 -5.04
N ALA A 112 6.27 -9.72 -5.84
CA ALA A 112 5.65 -10.71 -6.71
C ALA A 112 4.93 -11.85 -5.95
N ASN A 113 5.30 -12.09 -4.70
CA ASN A 113 4.75 -13.16 -3.85
C ASN A 113 3.46 -12.77 -3.10
N ASP A 114 3.06 -11.50 -3.17
CA ASP A 114 1.90 -11.00 -2.44
C ASP A 114 0.56 -11.27 -3.10
N ASN A 115 -0.49 -11.28 -2.28
CA ASN A 115 -1.86 -11.42 -2.76
C ASN A 115 -2.33 -10.15 -3.48
N GLU A 116 -2.37 -10.18 -4.81
CA GLU A 116 -2.70 -8.99 -5.59
C GLU A 116 -4.15 -8.52 -5.41
N LEU A 117 -5.07 -9.46 -5.15
CA LEU A 117 -6.49 -9.14 -4.92
C LEU A 117 -6.70 -8.43 -3.59
N ALA A 118 -5.93 -8.79 -2.55
CA ALA A 118 -6.01 -8.12 -1.26
C ALA A 118 -5.68 -6.62 -1.38
N TYR A 119 -4.63 -6.29 -2.12
CA TYR A 119 -4.25 -4.89 -2.38
C TYR A 119 -5.22 -4.18 -3.33
N LEU A 120 -5.80 -4.87 -4.30
CA LEU A 120 -6.83 -4.30 -5.17
C LEU A 120 -8.09 -3.89 -4.36
N GLU A 121 -8.49 -4.73 -3.40
CA GLU A 121 -9.57 -4.42 -2.46
C GLU A 121 -9.17 -3.35 -1.45
N ALA A 122 -7.92 -3.33 -0.98
CA ALA A 122 -7.42 -2.26 -0.10
C ALA A 122 -7.45 -0.87 -0.80
N ILE A 123 -7.10 -0.80 -2.09
CA ILE A 123 -7.26 0.42 -2.88
C ILE A 123 -8.74 0.84 -2.91
N HIS A 124 -9.64 -0.12 -3.11
CA HIS A 124 -11.07 0.18 -3.16
C HIS A 124 -11.60 0.70 -1.83
N PHE A 125 -11.25 0.02 -0.74
CA PHE A 125 -11.59 0.42 0.61
C PHE A 125 -11.08 1.84 0.93
N PHE A 126 -9.83 2.14 0.57
CA PHE A 126 -9.27 3.49 0.74
C PHE A 126 -10.09 4.56 -0.01
N VAL A 127 -10.49 4.30 -1.25
CA VAL A 127 -11.34 5.22 -2.03
C VAL A 127 -12.74 5.36 -1.42
N GLU A 128 -13.33 4.29 -0.89
CA GLU A 128 -14.63 4.37 -0.21
C GLU A 128 -14.56 5.20 1.08
N VAL A 129 -13.49 5.03 1.87
CA VAL A 129 -13.28 5.84 3.08
C VAL A 129 -13.12 7.32 2.72
N LEU A 130 -12.37 7.63 1.66
CA LEU A 130 -12.24 8.99 1.15
C LEU A 130 -13.60 9.57 0.72
N ASP A 131 -14.40 8.80 -0.02
CA ASP A 131 -15.70 9.24 -0.49
C ASP A 131 -16.68 9.51 0.65
N GLN A 132 -16.66 8.65 1.68
CA GLN A 132 -17.49 8.81 2.87
C GLN A 132 -17.02 9.98 3.76
N PHE A 133 -15.71 10.23 3.84
CA PHE A 133 -15.15 11.32 4.63
C PHE A 133 -15.39 12.70 4.00
N PHE A 134 -15.20 12.84 2.68
CA PHE A 134 -15.37 14.11 1.97
C PHE A 134 -16.81 14.37 1.48
N GLY A 135 -17.64 13.33 1.35
CA GLY A 135 -19.01 13.44 0.86
C GLY A 135 -19.08 13.76 -0.65
N ASN A 136 -18.79 12.75 -1.47
CA ASN A 136 -18.54 12.84 -2.93
C ASN A 136 -17.14 13.39 -3.24
N VAL A 137 -16.13 12.55 -3.04
CA VAL A 137 -14.73 12.96 -3.21
C VAL A 137 -14.39 13.29 -4.67
N CYS A 138 -13.67 14.39 -4.88
CA CYS A 138 -13.13 14.75 -6.19
C CYS A 138 -11.60 14.93 -6.17
N GLU A 139 -10.96 14.97 -7.34
CA GLU A 139 -9.50 15.18 -7.46
C GLU A 139 -9.03 16.47 -6.75
N LEU A 140 -9.89 17.49 -6.73
CA LEU A 140 -9.59 18.77 -6.11
C LEU A 140 -9.45 18.64 -4.59
N ASP A 141 -10.28 17.82 -3.94
CA ASP A 141 -10.23 17.57 -2.50
C ASP A 141 -8.91 16.91 -2.11
N LEU A 142 -8.41 15.98 -2.94
CA LEU A 142 -7.11 15.35 -2.73
C LEU A 142 -5.95 16.35 -2.85
N VAL A 143 -6.11 17.42 -3.64
CA VAL A 143 -5.10 18.47 -3.81
C VAL A 143 -5.14 19.46 -2.65
N PHE A 144 -6.32 19.94 -2.27
CA PHE A 144 -6.48 20.96 -1.24
C PHE A 144 -6.36 20.41 0.18
N ASN A 145 -6.88 19.21 0.42
CA ASN A 145 -6.89 18.57 1.74
C ASN A 145 -5.86 17.42 1.81
N PHE A 146 -4.69 17.60 1.18
CA PHE A 146 -3.67 16.54 1.09
C PHE A 146 -3.27 15.98 2.46
N TYR A 147 -3.20 16.81 3.50
CA TYR A 147 -2.86 16.40 4.86
C TYR A 147 -3.91 15.43 5.44
N LYS A 148 -5.20 15.70 5.25
CA LYS A 148 -6.29 14.78 5.64
C LYS A 148 -6.21 13.47 4.85
N VAL A 149 -5.90 13.54 3.55
CA VAL A 149 -5.73 12.32 2.74
C VAL A 149 -4.56 11.47 3.23
N TYR A 150 -3.44 12.07 3.64
CA TYR A 150 -2.33 11.32 4.25
C TYR A 150 -2.73 10.73 5.60
N ALA A 151 -3.51 11.43 6.43
CA ALA A 151 -4.01 10.88 7.69
C ALA A 151 -4.93 9.67 7.45
N ILE A 152 -5.85 9.76 6.49
CA ILE A 152 -6.70 8.64 6.08
C ILE A 152 -5.87 7.48 5.54
N LEU A 153 -4.86 7.78 4.70
CA LEU A 153 -3.98 6.76 4.15
C LEU A 153 -3.24 6.02 5.27
N ASP A 154 -2.77 6.73 6.29
CA ASP A 154 -1.99 6.17 7.39
C ASP A 154 -2.85 5.31 8.34
N GLU A 155 -4.17 5.53 8.41
CA GLU A 155 -5.09 4.61 9.11
C GLU A 155 -5.36 3.33 8.31
N VAL A 156 -5.33 3.38 6.98
CA VAL A 156 -5.55 2.21 6.12
C VAL A 156 -4.26 1.41 5.92
N PHE A 157 -3.14 2.09 5.73
CA PHE A 157 -1.83 1.49 5.44
C PHE A 157 -0.78 2.01 6.41
N LEU A 158 -0.10 1.11 7.11
CA LEU A 158 0.95 1.47 8.04
C LEU A 158 2.14 0.54 7.90
N ALA A 159 3.35 1.11 7.96
CA ALA A 159 4.61 0.38 7.86
C ALA A 159 4.74 -0.55 6.63
N GLY A 160 3.98 -0.26 5.56
CA GLY A 160 3.98 -1.06 4.35
C GLY A 160 3.08 -2.30 4.41
N GLU A 161 2.09 -2.30 5.30
CA GLU A 161 1.07 -3.35 5.42
C GLU A 161 -0.33 -2.73 5.51
N ILE A 162 -1.36 -3.54 5.28
CA ILE A 162 -2.76 -3.14 5.51
C ILE A 162 -3.01 -3.16 7.03
N GLN A 163 -3.35 -2.00 7.58
CA GLN A 163 -3.59 -1.85 9.02
C GLN A 163 -5.05 -2.10 9.38
N GLU A 164 -5.97 -1.32 8.81
CA GLU A 164 -7.40 -1.39 9.10
C GLU A 164 -8.21 -1.80 7.89
N THR A 165 -9.24 -2.63 8.13
CA THR A 165 -10.17 -3.11 7.10
C THR A 165 -11.63 -2.75 7.42
N SER A 166 -11.88 -2.03 8.51
CA SER A 166 -13.21 -1.60 8.92
C SER A 166 -13.42 -0.10 8.73
N LYS A 167 -14.38 0.27 7.87
CA LYS A 167 -14.72 1.68 7.59
C LYS A 167 -15.12 2.44 8.85
N GLN A 168 -15.91 1.80 9.72
CA GLN A 168 -16.41 2.42 10.95
C GLN A 168 -15.26 2.79 11.91
N VAL A 169 -14.27 1.90 12.05
CA VAL A 169 -13.11 2.14 12.92
C VAL A 169 -12.27 3.29 12.39
N VAL A 170 -11.98 3.29 11.09
CA VAL A 170 -11.20 4.36 10.45
C VAL A 170 -11.90 5.71 10.60
N LEU A 171 -13.19 5.79 10.29
CA LEU A 171 -13.95 7.05 10.43
C LEU A 171 -14.02 7.54 11.88
N THR A 172 -14.24 6.64 12.85
CA THR A 172 -14.27 7.02 14.27
C THR A 172 -12.93 7.60 14.73
N ARG A 173 -11.81 7.01 14.27
CA ARG A 173 -10.46 7.53 14.60
C ARG A 173 -10.19 8.87 13.94
N LEU A 174 -10.61 9.06 12.69
CA LEU A 174 -10.51 10.33 11.98
C LEU A 174 -11.32 11.43 12.68
N GLU A 175 -12.52 11.13 13.18
CA GLU A 175 -13.32 12.08 13.98
C GLU A 175 -12.64 12.45 15.30
N HIS A 176 -11.92 11.52 15.94
CA HIS A 176 -11.17 11.83 17.14
C HIS A 176 -9.95 12.71 16.85
N LEU A 177 -9.27 12.48 15.73
CA LEU A 177 -8.14 13.31 15.28
C LEU A 177 -8.59 14.73 14.96
N ASP A 178 -9.71 14.91 14.26
CA ASP A 178 -10.26 16.23 13.89
C ASP A 178 -10.75 17.04 15.12
N LYS A 179 -11.01 16.38 16.26
CA LYS A 179 -11.38 17.04 17.53
C LYS A 179 -10.18 17.50 18.37
N LEU A 180 -8.98 16.99 18.06
CA LEU A 180 -7.74 17.32 18.76
C LEU A 180 -6.97 18.47 18.10
N GLU A 181 -7.34 18.81 16.86
CA GLU A 181 -6.91 20.01 16.12
C GLU A 181 -7.76 21.23 16.48
#